data_AF-A0A1I8NTN5-F1
#
_entry.id   AF-A0A1I8NTN5-F1
#
_cell.length_a   1.000
_cell.length_b   1.000
_cell.length_c   1.000
_cell.angle_alpha   90.00
_cell.angle_beta   90.00
_cell.angle_gamma   90.00
#
_symmetry.space_group_name_H-M   'P 1'
#
loop_
_entity.id
_entity.type
_entity.pdbx_description
1 polymer ?
#
loop_
_entity_poly.entity_id
_entity_poly.type
_entity_poly.pdbx_seq_one_letter_code
_entity_poly.pdbx_strand_id
1 'polypeptide(L)'
;MNFLWVLSLVLAIICVQQTSVTLAVTEPVCAYRNSQDDTVFLKYLPLARRGEEYVDFGTDGKCVKKATCTDTFRTKVDECKQFPVTCSNKRRYDGVFPACCVKC
;
A
#
# COMPACT_ATOMS: atom_id res chain seq x y z
N MET A 1 -13.10 59.87 11.99
CA MET A 1 -14.03 58.93 11.31
C MET A 1 -13.34 57.98 10.31
N ASN A 2 -12.05 58.14 10.00
CA ASN A 2 -11.34 57.27 9.02
C ASN A 2 -10.61 56.06 9.63
N PHE A 3 -10.26 56.09 10.92
CA PHE A 3 -9.45 55.05 11.55
C PHE A 3 -10.21 53.73 11.76
N LEU A 4 -11.50 53.80 12.11
CA LEU A 4 -12.36 52.62 12.31
C LEU A 4 -12.63 51.84 11.01
N TRP A 5 -12.68 52.54 9.87
CA TRP A 5 -12.87 51.92 8.55
C TRP A 5 -11.62 51.16 8.10
N VAL A 6 -10.44 51.73 8.34
CA VAL A 6 -9.16 51.08 8.03
C VAL A 6 -9.00 49.81 8.86
N LEU A 7 -9.36 49.84 10.15
CA LEU A 7 -9.26 48.68 11.03
C LEU A 7 -10.18 47.54 10.58
N SER A 8 -11.40 47.87 10.17
CA SER A 8 -12.39 46.91 9.64
C SER A 8 -11.91 46.26 8.33
N LEU A 9 -11.29 47.06 7.44
CA LEU A 9 -10.76 46.56 6.17
C LEU A 9 -9.58 45.59 6.39
N VAL A 10 -8.69 45.92 7.33
CA VAL A 10 -7.55 45.06 7.68
C VAL A 10 -8.02 43.73 8.28
N LEU A 11 -9.03 43.76 9.16
CA LEU A 11 -9.59 42.55 9.76
C LEU A 11 -10.22 41.63 8.72
N ALA A 12 -10.94 42.20 7.74
CA ALA A 12 -11.53 41.45 6.64
C ALA A 12 -10.47 40.78 5.74
N ILE A 13 -9.34 41.45 5.49
CA ILE A 13 -8.24 40.90 4.68
C ILE A 13 -7.56 39.72 5.40
N ILE A 14 -7.39 39.81 6.73
CA ILE A 14 -6.80 38.72 7.54
C ILE A 14 -7.70 37.48 7.53
N CYS A 15 -9.02 37.65 7.60
CA CYS A 15 -9.95 36.51 7.57
C CYS A 15 -9.98 35.76 6.22
N VAL A 16 -9.70 36.44 5.10
CA VAL A 16 -9.72 35.81 3.76
C VAL A 16 -8.49 34.92 3.52
N GLN A 17 -7.36 35.16 4.21
CA GLN A 17 -6.12 34.41 3.98
C GLN A 17 -6.05 33.05 4.70
N GLN A 18 -7.05 32.66 5.50
CA GLN A 18 -7.01 31.42 6.28
C GLN A 18 -7.76 30.23 5.65
N THR A 19 -8.25 30.34 4.40
CA THR A 19 -9.08 29.30 3.77
C THR A 19 -8.33 28.41 2.77
N SER A 20 -7.03 28.23 2.92
CA SER A 20 -6.33 27.13 2.25
C SER A 20 -6.64 25.81 2.97
N VAL A 21 -7.86 25.30 2.80
CA VAL A 21 -8.22 23.93 3.15
C VAL A 21 -7.49 23.02 2.17
N THR A 22 -6.26 22.63 2.50
CA THR A 22 -5.61 21.50 1.85
C THR A 22 -6.39 20.25 2.24
N LEU A 23 -7.32 19.83 1.38
CA LEU A 23 -7.91 18.50 1.45
C LEU A 23 -6.74 17.51 1.36
N ALA A 24 -6.39 16.87 2.47
CA ALA A 24 -5.41 15.81 2.49
C ALA A 24 -5.95 14.65 1.65
N VAL A 25 -5.62 14.62 0.36
CA VAL A 25 -5.90 13.49 -0.52
C VAL A 25 -4.91 12.41 -0.13
N THR A 26 -5.33 11.47 0.70
CA THR A 26 -4.53 10.28 1.02
C THR A 26 -4.36 9.44 -0.23
N GLU A 27 -3.12 9.07 -0.55
CA GLU A 27 -2.84 8.13 -1.63
C GLU A 27 -3.61 6.82 -1.40
N PRO A 28 -4.27 6.27 -2.43
CA PRO A 28 -4.98 5.00 -2.31
C PRO A 28 -3.99 3.85 -2.02
N VAL A 29 -4.30 3.05 -1.01
CA VAL A 29 -3.51 1.88 -0.58
C VAL A 29 -4.36 0.62 -0.54
N CYS A 30 -3.75 -0.51 -0.82
CA CYS A 30 -4.34 -1.83 -0.61
C CYS A 30 -4.08 -2.29 0.82
N ALA A 31 -5.12 -2.69 1.54
CA ALA A 31 -4.99 -3.32 2.85
C ALA A 31 -5.00 -4.85 2.72
N TYR A 32 -4.12 -5.51 3.47
CA TYR A 32 -4.03 -6.96 3.52
C TYR A 32 -3.82 -7.43 4.96
N ARG A 33 -4.58 -8.44 5.41
CA ARG A 33 -4.31 -9.12 6.68
C ARG A 33 -3.42 -10.34 6.49
N ASN A 34 -2.27 -10.33 7.16
CA ASN A 34 -1.33 -11.44 7.14
C ASN A 34 -1.80 -12.59 8.06
N SER A 35 -1.02 -13.66 8.12
CA SER A 35 -1.29 -14.84 8.95
C SER A 35 -1.19 -14.59 10.46
N GLN A 36 -0.57 -13.48 10.86
CA GLN A 36 -0.43 -13.02 12.25
C GLN A 36 -1.52 -12.02 12.65
N ASP A 37 -2.52 -11.79 11.79
CA ASP A 37 -3.60 -10.81 11.94
C ASP A 37 -3.17 -9.33 11.87
N ASP A 38 -1.92 -9.06 11.49
CA ASP A 38 -1.44 -7.71 11.25
C ASP A 38 -1.95 -7.17 9.90
N THR A 39 -2.21 -5.87 9.86
CA THR A 39 -2.59 -5.18 8.63
C THR A 39 -1.34 -4.63 7.94
N VAL A 40 -1.10 -5.11 6.72
CA VAL A 40 -0.05 -4.63 5.81
C VAL A 40 -0.69 -3.73 4.76
N PHE A 41 -0.10 -2.56 4.56
CA PHE A 41 -0.49 -1.63 3.52
C PHE A 41 0.45 -1.75 2.33
N LEU A 42 -0.11 -1.96 1.14
CA LEU A 42 0.62 -2.12 -0.11
C LEU A 42 0.21 -1.01 -1.07
N LYS A 43 1.19 -0.48 -1.81
CA LYS A 43 0.96 0.53 -2.84
C LYS A 43 1.00 -0.08 -4.23
N TYR A 44 0.28 0.54 -5.15
CA TYR A 44 0.55 0.39 -6.58
C TYR A 44 1.45 1.55 -7.01
N LEU A 45 2.56 1.24 -7.69
CA LEU A 45 3.53 2.23 -8.18
C LEU A 45 3.25 2.50 -9.68
N PRO A 46 2.54 3.59 -10.04
CA PRO A 46 2.06 3.79 -11.42
C PRO A 46 3.20 3.98 -12.42
N LEU A 47 4.26 4.65 -12.01
CA LEU A 47 5.45 4.89 -12.84
C LEU A 47 6.17 3.59 -13.21
N ALA A 48 6.19 2.62 -12.30
CA ALA A 48 6.78 1.31 -12.53
C ALA A 48 5.78 0.29 -13.10
N ARG A 49 4.50 0.68 -13.23
CA ARG A 49 3.37 -0.20 -13.59
C ARG A 49 3.33 -1.50 -12.77
N ARG A 50 3.72 -1.42 -11.49
CA ARG A 50 3.90 -2.59 -10.62
C ARG A 50 3.28 -2.35 -9.25
N GLY A 51 2.59 -3.36 -8.74
CA GLY A 51 2.16 -3.43 -7.35
C GLY A 51 3.29 -3.81 -6.41
N GLU A 52 3.34 -3.19 -5.23
CA GLU A 52 4.10 -3.73 -4.12
C GLU A 52 3.58 -5.13 -3.76
N GLU A 53 4.52 -5.98 -3.36
CA GLU A 53 4.27 -7.37 -3.03
C GLU A 53 4.65 -7.61 -1.58
N TYR A 54 3.80 -8.35 -0.86
CA TYR A 54 4.09 -8.84 0.48
C TYR A 54 3.94 -10.36 0.50
N VAL A 55 4.98 -11.03 0.97
CA VAL A 55 5.00 -12.48 1.12
C VAL A 55 4.74 -12.82 2.58
N ASP A 56 3.66 -13.56 2.83
CA ASP A 56 3.28 -14.01 4.16
C ASP A 56 3.94 -15.35 4.47
N PHE A 57 4.59 -15.42 5.62
CA PHE A 57 5.36 -16.58 6.07
C PHE A 57 4.63 -17.29 7.21
N GLY A 58 4.50 -18.61 7.07
CA GLY A 58 4.07 -19.48 8.15
C GLY A 58 5.16 -19.68 9.20
N THR A 59 4.77 -20.30 10.31
CA THR A 59 5.65 -20.56 11.46
C THR A 59 6.80 -21.54 11.16
N ASP A 60 6.70 -22.33 10.08
CA ASP A 60 7.73 -23.27 9.64
C ASP A 60 8.83 -22.61 8.77
N GLY A 61 8.68 -21.30 8.50
CA GLY A 61 9.57 -20.52 7.64
C GLY A 61 9.31 -20.69 6.14
N LYS A 62 8.22 -21.36 5.75
CA LYS A 62 7.75 -21.37 4.37
C LYS A 62 6.78 -20.21 4.15
N CYS A 63 6.71 -19.69 2.94
CA CYS A 63 5.62 -18.79 2.61
C CYS A 63 4.32 -19.56 2.41
N VAL A 64 3.19 -18.89 2.70
CA VAL A 64 1.84 -19.46 2.57
C VAL A 64 1.06 -18.79 1.44
N LYS A 65 1.19 -17.48 1.31
CA LYS A 65 0.51 -16.64 0.31
C LYS A 65 1.31 -15.38 0.03
N LYS A 66 1.08 -14.78 -1.13
CA LYS A 66 1.59 -13.48 -1.54
C LYS A 66 0.43 -12.54 -1.80
N ALA A 67 0.50 -11.34 -1.26
CA ALA A 67 -0.41 -10.24 -1.57
C ALA A 67 0.24 -9.27 -2.55
N THR A 68 -0.52 -8.76 -3.51
CA THR A 68 -0.06 -7.76 -4.48
C THR A 68 -1.15 -6.70 -4.66
N CYS A 69 -0.76 -5.42 -4.61
CA CYS A 69 -1.69 -4.33 -4.91
C CYS A 69 -1.86 -4.13 -6.42
N THR A 70 -3.08 -4.17 -6.94
CA THR A 70 -3.35 -3.95 -8.37
C THR A 70 -3.43 -2.46 -8.71
N ASP A 71 -3.40 -2.16 -10.00
CA ASP A 71 -3.63 -0.83 -10.58
C ASP A 71 -4.99 -0.20 -10.22
N THR A 72 -5.96 -1.06 -9.90
CA THR A 72 -7.31 -0.72 -9.43
C THR A 72 -7.40 -0.62 -7.90
N PHE A 73 -6.26 -0.60 -7.20
CA PHE A 73 -6.15 -0.54 -5.74
C PHE A 73 -6.89 -1.68 -5.04
N ARG A 74 -6.86 -2.88 -5.63
CA ARG A 74 -7.39 -4.10 -5.03
C ARG A 74 -6.25 -5.03 -4.62
N THR A 75 -6.42 -5.68 -3.48
CA THR A 75 -5.48 -6.72 -3.04
C THR A 75 -5.74 -8.00 -3.81
N LYS A 76 -4.79 -8.42 -4.64
CA LYS A 76 -4.76 -9.76 -5.21
C LYS A 76 -3.97 -10.68 -4.29
N VAL A 77 -4.49 -11.88 -3.99
CA VAL A 77 -3.81 -12.88 -3.17
C VAL A 77 -3.54 -14.13 -3.99
N ASP A 78 -2.27 -14.48 -4.12
CA ASP A 78 -1.80 -15.72 -4.74
C ASP A 78 -1.38 -16.70 -3.63
N GLU A 79 -1.90 -17.92 -3.63
CA GLU A 79 -1.64 -18.93 -2.59
C GLU A 79 -0.65 -20.00 -3.05
N CYS A 80 0.18 -20.53 -2.14
CA CYS A 80 1.14 -21.57 -2.50
C CYS A 80 0.52 -22.81 -3.15
N LYS A 81 -0.72 -23.17 -2.79
CA LYS A 81 -1.46 -24.30 -3.39
C LYS A 81 -1.71 -24.16 -4.89
N GLN A 82 -1.63 -22.94 -5.43
CA GLN A 82 -1.80 -22.64 -6.85
C GLN A 82 -0.53 -22.95 -7.66
N PHE A 83 0.61 -23.17 -7.00
CA PHE A 83 1.91 -23.36 -7.65
C PHE A 83 2.50 -24.73 -7.27
N PRO A 84 2.74 -25.64 -8.23
CA PRO A 84 3.32 -26.96 -7.98
C PRO A 84 4.84 -26.87 -7.78
N VAL A 85 5.28 -26.14 -6.74
CA VAL A 85 6.70 -25.99 -6.40
C VAL A 85 7.20 -27.23 -5.66
N THR A 86 8.36 -27.72 -6.06
CA THR A 86 9.07 -28.86 -5.47
C THR A 86 10.54 -28.51 -5.32
N CYS A 87 11.29 -29.26 -4.50
CA CYS A 87 12.74 -29.03 -4.35
C CYS A 87 13.50 -29.16 -5.67
N SER A 88 13.03 -30.03 -6.57
CA SER A 88 13.64 -30.25 -7.88
C SER A 88 13.40 -29.10 -8.86
N ASN A 89 12.28 -28.37 -8.73
CA ASN A 89 11.91 -27.32 -9.67
C ASN A 89 11.97 -25.89 -9.09
N LYS A 90 12.23 -25.72 -7.79
CA LYS A 90 12.28 -24.42 -7.10
C LYS A 90 13.15 -23.38 -7.82
N ARG A 91 14.28 -23.80 -8.41
CA ARG A 91 15.23 -22.94 -9.14
C ARG A 91 14.67 -22.35 -10.44
N ARG A 92 13.51 -22.81 -10.92
CA ARG A 92 12.86 -22.30 -12.14
C ARG A 92 12.00 -21.06 -11.90
N TYR A 93 11.77 -20.69 -10.64
CA TYR A 93 10.97 -19.53 -10.28
C TYR A 93 11.89 -18.37 -9.90
N ASP A 94 11.69 -17.22 -10.53
CA ASP A 94 12.40 -15.99 -10.20
C ASP A 94 11.77 -15.32 -8.97
N GLY A 95 12.61 -14.78 -8.09
CA GLY A 95 12.19 -14.08 -6.87
C GLY A 95 11.88 -15.00 -5.68
N VAL A 96 11.23 -14.44 -4.66
CA VAL A 96 10.98 -15.14 -3.39
C VAL A 96 9.78 -16.08 -3.50
N PHE A 97 8.66 -15.62 -4.03
CA PHE A 97 7.43 -16.39 -4.22
C PHE A 97 7.25 -16.76 -5.69
N PRO A 98 6.87 -18.01 -6.03
CA PRO A 98 6.43 -19.09 -5.14
C PRO A 98 7.58 -20.00 -4.64
N ALA A 99 8.85 -19.70 -4.94
CA ALA A 99 9.98 -20.54 -4.55
C ALA A 99 10.06 -20.85 -3.04
N CYS A 100 9.60 -19.92 -2.19
CA CYS A 100 9.52 -20.05 -0.73
C CYS A 100 8.42 -21.00 -0.23
N CYS A 101 7.54 -21.52 -1.09
CA CYS A 101 6.43 -22.40 -0.69
C CYS A 101 6.91 -23.79 -0.20
N VAL A 102 8.16 -24.15 -0.51
CA VAL A 102 8.80 -25.39 -0.07
C VAL A 102 10.11 -25.10 0.65
N LYS A 103 10.38 -25.90 1.68
CA LYS A 103 11.65 -25.91 2.40
C LYS A 103 12.46 -27.10 1.92
N CYS A 104 13.59 -26.77 1.34
CA CYS A 104 14.69 -27.61 0.92
C CYS A 104 15.91 -26.91 1.53
#